data_AF-A0A536DSR9-F1
#
_entry.id   AF-A0A536DSR9-F1
#
_cell.length_a   1.000
_cell.length_b   1.000
_cell.length_c   1.000
_cell.angle_alpha   90.00
_cell.angle_beta   90.00
_cell.angle_gamma   90.00
#
_symmetry.space_group_name_H-M   'P 1'
#
loop_
_entity.id
_entity.type
_entity.pdbx_description
1 polymer ?
#
loop_
_entity_poly.entity_id
_entity_poly.type
_entity_poly.pdbx_seq_one_letter_code
_entity_poly.pdbx_strand_id
1 'polypeptide(L)'
;MPLSVSKHPLVADSLRGLRDSTTPPEEFRVLARKVITFLLYEATADLPGRRGKVRTPLAEAEAIAVETEVVAIPVLRAGLGLLAPVLELLPRVS
;
A
#
# COMPACT_ATOMS: atom_id res chain seq x y z
N MET A 1 18.97 5.12 2.69
CA MET A 1 17.79 4.89 1.83
C MET A 1 17.84 5.87 0.68
N PRO A 2 17.79 5.40 -0.58
CA PRO A 2 17.57 6.29 -1.70
C PRO A 2 16.16 6.91 -1.61
N LEU A 3 16.02 8.16 -2.04
CA LEU A 3 14.71 8.80 -2.20
C LEU A 3 13.99 8.16 -3.39
N SER A 4 12.81 7.58 -3.14
CA SER A 4 11.90 7.14 -4.21
C SER A 4 10.75 8.12 -4.36
N VAL A 5 10.55 8.63 -5.57
CA VAL A 5 9.45 9.55 -5.90
C VAL A 5 8.54 8.85 -6.90
N SER A 6 7.29 8.58 -6.49
CA SER A 6 6.29 8.02 -7.40
C SER A 6 6.08 8.96 -8.58
N LYS A 7 6.18 8.41 -9.79
CA LYS A 7 5.87 9.11 -11.06
C LYS A 7 4.51 8.71 -11.61
N HIS A 8 3.71 7.95 -10.85
CA HIS A 8 2.47 7.39 -11.33
C HIS A 8 1.39 8.48 -11.50
N PRO A 9 0.73 8.61 -12.66
CA PRO A 9 -0.26 9.67 -12.90
C PRO A 9 -1.41 9.68 -11.90
N LEU A 10 -1.87 8.51 -11.44
CA LEU A 10 -2.94 8.43 -10.43
C LEU A 10 -2.50 8.93 -9.04
N VAL A 11 -1.21 8.85 -8.72
CA VAL A 11 -0.67 9.44 -7.48
C VAL A 11 -0.64 10.96 -7.64
N ALA A 12 -0.20 11.47 -8.80
CA ALA A 12 -0.18 12.90 -9.09
C ALA A 12 -1.60 13.52 -9.07
N ASP A 13 -2.59 12.87 -9.68
CA ASP A 13 -3.99 13.31 -9.66
C ASP A 13 -4.58 13.30 -8.24
N SER A 14 -4.30 12.26 -7.46
CA SER A 14 -4.77 12.21 -6.07
C SER A 14 -4.08 13.29 -5.21
N LEU A 15 -2.79 13.55 -5.45
CA LEU A 15 -2.05 14.65 -4.81
C LEU A 15 -2.59 16.03 -5.19
N ARG A 16 -3.06 16.23 -6.43
CA ARG A 16 -3.73 17.47 -6.84
C ARG A 16 -4.92 17.75 -5.92
N GLY A 17 -5.81 16.78 -5.74
CA GLY A 17 -6.97 16.94 -4.85
C GLY A 17 -6.59 17.07 -3.37
N LEU A 18 -5.58 16.34 -2.88
CA LEU A 18 -5.10 16.52 -1.50
C LEU A 18 -4.49 17.89 -1.22
N ARG A 19 -4.00 18.59 -2.25
CA ARG A 19 -3.42 19.94 -2.15
C ARG A 19 -4.44 21.05 -2.33
N ASP A 20 -5.58 20.76 -2.94
CA ASP A 20 -6.60 21.75 -3.22
C ASP A 20 -7.36 22.09 -1.94
N SER A 21 -7.29 23.36 -1.53
CA SER A 21 -7.96 23.86 -0.32
C SER A 21 -9.49 23.78 -0.39
N THR A 22 -10.05 23.60 -1.59
CA THR A 22 -11.50 23.50 -1.81
C THR A 22 -12.01 22.06 -1.72
N THR A 23 -11.13 21.06 -1.63
CA THR A 23 -11.52 19.65 -1.56
C THR A 23 -12.28 19.36 -0.26
N PRO A 24 -13.53 18.86 -0.34
CA PRO A 24 -14.31 18.52 0.83
C PRO A 24 -13.65 17.43 1.70
N PRO A 25 -13.88 17.43 3.03
CA PRO A 25 -13.24 16.47 3.93
C PRO A 25 -13.48 14.99 3.59
N GLU A 26 -14.63 14.66 3.01
CA GLU A 26 -14.95 13.30 2.58
C GLU A 26 -14.12 12.84 1.38
N GLU A 27 -13.99 13.69 0.37
CA GLU A 27 -13.16 13.43 -0.81
C GLU A 27 -11.68 13.38 -0.42
N PHE A 28 -11.23 14.28 0.46
CA PHE A 28 -9.87 14.26 0.99
C PHE A 28 -9.52 12.89 1.60
N ARG A 29 -10.42 12.30 2.42
CA ARG A 29 -10.19 10.98 3.03
C ARG A 29 -10.08 9.88 1.97
N VAL A 30 -10.90 9.92 0.93
CA VAL A 30 -10.85 8.96 -0.18
C VAL A 30 -9.53 9.07 -0.94
N LEU A 31 -9.11 10.29 -1.29
CA LEU A 31 -7.86 10.53 -2.00
C LEU A 31 -6.64 10.14 -1.16
N ALA A 32 -6.65 10.43 0.15
CA ALA A 32 -5.58 10.07 1.07
C ALA A 32 -5.40 8.55 1.15
N ARG A 33 -6.51 7.81 1.28
CA ARG A 33 -6.50 6.34 1.24
C ARG A 33 -5.92 5.82 -0.08
N LYS A 34 -6.37 6.37 -1.20
CA LYS A 34 -5.91 5.99 -2.54
C LYS A 34 -4.40 6.19 -2.73
N VAL A 35 -3.86 7.34 -2.30
CA VAL A 35 -2.41 7.61 -2.35
C VAL A 35 -1.64 6.60 -1.51
N ILE A 36 -2.09 6.33 -0.27
CA ILE A 36 -1.42 5.37 0.61
C ILE A 36 -1.39 3.96 -0.02
N THR A 37 -2.50 3.50 -0.60
CA THR A 37 -2.55 2.20 -1.29
C THR A 37 -1.50 2.11 -2.39
N PHE A 38 -1.37 3.15 -3.24
CA PHE A 38 -0.37 3.15 -4.30
C PHE A 38 1.06 3.21 -3.76
N LEU A 39 1.31 4.05 -2.75
CA LEU A 39 2.63 4.15 -2.14
C LEU A 39 3.04 2.84 -1.47
N LEU A 40 2.11 2.12 -0.83
CA LEU A 40 2.40 0.79 -0.28
C LEU A 40 2.74 -0.21 -1.37
N TYR A 41 1.98 -0.23 -2.46
CA TYR A 41 2.25 -1.12 -3.59
C TYR A 41 3.67 -0.89 -4.16
N GLU A 42 4.06 0.38 -4.34
CA GLU A 42 5.41 0.72 -4.81
C GLU A 42 6.48 0.41 -3.75
N ALA A 43 6.23 0.70 -2.47
CA ALA A 43 7.18 0.51 -1.37
C ALA A 43 7.40 -0.96 -1.00
N THR A 44 6.53 -1.86 -1.45
CA THR A 44 6.62 -3.31 -1.19
C THR A 44 7.13 -4.10 -2.41
N ALA A 45 7.52 -3.41 -3.48
CA ALA A 45 7.93 -4.04 -4.74
C ALA A 45 9.20 -4.92 -4.61
N ASP A 46 10.04 -4.65 -3.60
CA ASP A 46 11.28 -5.36 -3.32
C ASP A 46 11.18 -6.28 -2.09
N LEU A 47 9.98 -6.52 -1.54
CA LEU A 47 9.80 -7.46 -0.44
C LEU A 47 10.30 -8.86 -0.81
N PRO A 48 11.08 -9.53 0.06
CA PRO A 48 11.55 -10.86 -0.23
C PRO A 48 10.40 -11.86 -0.20
N GLY A 49 10.38 -12.72 -1.22
CA GLY A 49 9.42 -13.81 -1.37
C GLY A 49 10.11 -15.16 -1.40
N ARG A 50 9.51 -16.16 -0.76
CA ARG A 50 9.96 -17.55 -0.83
C ARG A 50 9.29 -18.26 -2.01
N ARG A 51 10.10 -18.79 -2.92
CA ARG A 51 9.62 -19.63 -4.03
C ARG A 51 9.26 -21.02 -3.52
N GLY A 52 8.20 -21.59 -4.06
CA GLY A 52 7.74 -22.94 -3.73
C GLY A 52 6.72 -23.47 -4.73
N LYS A 53 5.98 -24.50 -4.32
CA LYS A 53 4.88 -25.07 -5.10
C LYS A 53 3.61 -25.10 -4.26
N VAL A 54 2.46 -24.96 -4.91
CA VAL A 54 1.12 -25.11 -4.31
C VAL A 54 0.29 -26.11 -5.10
N ARG A 55 -0.60 -26.83 -4.41
CA ARG A 55 -1.60 -27.70 -5.06
C ARG A 55 -2.81 -26.87 -5.47
N THR A 56 -3.02 -26.71 -6.77
CA THR A 56 -4.26 -26.14 -7.31
C THR A 56 -5.30 -27.24 -7.52
N PRO A 57 -6.57 -26.92 -7.80
CA PRO A 57 -7.57 -27.92 -8.13
C PRO A 57 -7.21 -28.83 -9.33
N LEU A 58 -6.32 -28.37 -10.23
CA LEU A 58 -5.95 -29.10 -11.44
C LEU A 58 -4.58 -29.78 -11.33
N ALA A 59 -3.56 -29.12 -10.75
CA ALA A 59 -2.19 -29.63 -10.67
C ALA A 59 -1.32 -28.86 -9.65
N GLU A 60 -0.08 -29.31 -9.43
CA GLU A 60 0.91 -28.49 -8.74
C GLU A 60 1.39 -27.33 -9.63
N ALA A 61 1.56 -26.14 -9.03
CA ALA A 61 2.04 -24.94 -9.72
C ALA A 61 3.14 -24.24 -8.90
N GLU A 62 4.06 -23.56 -9.58
CA GLU A 62 5.02 -22.66 -8.93
C GLU A 62 4.31 -21.47 -8.30
N ALA A 63 4.77 -21.05 -7.13
CA ALA A 63 4.22 -19.92 -6.40
C ALA A 63 5.30 -19.17 -5.63
N ILE A 64 4.99 -17.94 -5.25
CA ILE A 64 5.80 -17.10 -4.37
C ILE A 64 4.94 -16.72 -3.16
N ALA A 65 5.47 -16.94 -1.96
CA ALA A 65 4.87 -16.49 -0.72
C ALA A 65 5.68 -15.33 -0.12
N VAL A 66 5.01 -14.26 0.28
CA VAL A 66 5.63 -13.18 1.07
C VAL A 66 5.69 -13.64 2.53
N GLU A 67 6.90 -13.84 3.06
CA GLU A 67 7.13 -14.30 4.45
C GLU A 67 7.76 -13.21 5.34
N THR A 68 7.82 -11.98 4.83
CA THR A 68 8.35 -10.85 5.60
C THR A 68 7.32 -10.37 6.61
N GLU A 69 7.70 -10.31 7.88
CA GLU A 69 6.90 -9.63 8.89
C GLU A 69 7.00 -8.11 8.67
N VAL A 70 5.85 -7.46 8.48
CA VAL A 70 5.76 -6.01 8.32
C VAL A 70 5.10 -5.46 9.58
N VAL A 71 5.67 -4.39 10.13
CA VAL A 71 5.12 -3.68 11.30
C VAL A 71 4.64 -2.31 10.85
N ALA A 72 3.38 -2.00 11.12
CA ALA A 72 2.80 -0.72 10.75
C ALA A 72 2.81 0.25 11.94
N ILE A 73 3.66 1.29 11.88
CA ILE A 73 3.77 2.29 12.95
C ILE A 73 3.09 3.61 12.51
N PRO A 74 1.83 3.87 12.89
CA PRO A 74 1.17 5.12 12.54
C PRO A 74 1.69 6.28 13.40
N VAL A 75 2.17 7.35 12.75
CA VAL A 75 2.51 8.59 13.44
C VAL A 75 1.23 9.41 13.69
N LEU A 76 0.91 9.61 14.96
CA LEU A 76 -0.33 10.24 15.39
C LEU A 76 -0.35 11.76 15.18
N ARG A 77 -1.50 12.38 14.93
CA ARG A 77 -2.86 11.79 14.81
C ARG A 77 -3.23 11.37 13.38
N ALA A 78 -2.65 12.05 12.38
CA ALA A 78 -3.03 11.89 10.97
C ALA A 78 -2.80 10.46 10.45
N GLY A 79 -1.80 9.74 10.97
CA GLY A 79 -1.47 8.38 10.57
C GLY A 79 -2.58 7.35 10.86
N LEU A 80 -3.48 7.59 11.81
CA LEU A 80 -4.57 6.64 12.11
C LEU A 80 -5.52 6.44 10.92
N GLY A 81 -5.83 7.53 10.20
CA GLY A 81 -6.70 7.46 9.03
C GLY A 81 -6.08 6.71 7.85
N LEU A 82 -4.78 6.45 7.90
CA LEU A 82 -4.00 5.84 6.83
C LEU A 82 -3.66 4.37 7.10
N LEU A 83 -3.99 3.85 8.29
CA LEU A 83 -3.69 2.46 8.66
C LEU A 83 -4.59 1.44 7.95
N ALA A 84 -5.84 1.81 7.65
CA ALA A 84 -6.78 0.87 7.04
C ALA A 84 -6.30 0.30 5.68
N PRO A 85 -5.82 1.13 4.72
CA PRO A 85 -5.23 0.60 3.49
C PRO A 85 -4.01 -0.30 3.69
N VAL A 86 -3.23 -0.09 4.76
CA VAL A 86 -2.07 -0.94 5.10
C VAL A 86 -2.53 -2.34 5.44
N LEU A 87 -3.51 -2.44 6.34
CA LEU A 87 -4.08 -3.71 6.78
C LEU A 87 -4.82 -4.45 5.65
N GLU A 88 -5.43 -3.70 4.72
CA GLU A 88 -6.09 -4.26 3.53
C GLU A 88 -5.08 -4.90 2.56
N LEU A 89 -3.91 -4.27 2.34
CA LEU A 89 -2.88 -4.79 1.43
C LEU A 89 -1.98 -5.85 2.08
N LEU A 90 -1.69 -5.72 3.37
CA LEU A 90 -0.81 -6.58 4.14
C LEU A 90 -1.58 -7.13 5.35
N PRO A 91 -2.40 -8.17 5.18
CA PRO A 91 -3.25 -8.69 6.26
C PRO A 91 -2.47 -9.36 7.40
N ARG A 92 -1.17 -9.59 7.22
CA ARG A 92 -0.24 -10.11 8.24
C ARG A 92 0.70 -9.02 8.76
N VAL A 93 0.15 -7.84 9.05
CA VAL A 93 0.86 -6.73 9.69
C VAL A 93 0.67 -6.82 11.20
N SER A 94 1.75 -6.57 11.94
CA SER A 94 1.75 -6.40 13.41
C SER A 94 1.71 -4.92 13.80
#